data_AF-A0A969GAG3-F1
#
_entry.id   AF-A0A969GAG3-F1
#
_cell.length_a   1.000
_cell.length_b   1.000
_cell.length_c   1.000
_cell.angle_alpha   90.00
_cell.angle_beta   90.00
_cell.angle_gamma   90.00
#
_symmetry.space_group_name_H-M   'P 1'
#
loop_
_entity.id
_entity.type
_entity.pdbx_description
1 polymer ?
#
loop_
_entity_poly.entity_id
_entity_poly.type
_entity_poly.pdbx_seq_one_letter_code
_entity_poly.pdbx_strand_id
1 'polypeptide(L)'
;MGFFNKLFGGKSLNEPNINFGRYSDSYRSETQQAAFKRSVDEFEKGKYVAAYHHFFQFLKDDAEDNVKFWEDEKGLQFELLQGSKKIFGFADEQRVEVETKVAIAETLEVDFMKRLMEKIIR
;
A
#
# COMPACT_ATOMS: atom_id res chain seq x y z
N MET A 1 -21.68 -16.94 24.48
CA MET A 1 -21.76 -15.52 24.09
C MET A 1 -20.49 -14.80 24.53
N GLY A 2 -19.42 -14.83 23.74
CA GLY A 2 -18.12 -14.26 24.19
C GLY A 2 -17.06 -14.07 23.12
N PHE A 3 -17.27 -14.58 21.91
CA PHE A 3 -16.32 -14.43 20.81
C PHE A 3 -16.39 -13.04 20.15
N PHE A 4 -17.59 -12.43 20.07
CA PHE A 4 -17.76 -11.10 19.46
C PHE A 4 -17.22 -9.95 20.33
N ASN A 5 -17.32 -10.02 21.67
CA ASN A 5 -16.77 -8.97 22.55
C ASN A 5 -15.23 -8.92 22.56
N LYS A 6 -14.55 -10.01 22.16
CA LYS A 6 -13.08 -10.05 22.07
C LYS A 6 -12.57 -9.55 20.71
N LEU A 7 -13.44 -9.58 19.69
CA LEU A 7 -13.18 -9.02 18.36
C LEU A 7 -13.50 -7.52 18.28
N PHE A 8 -14.42 -7.03 19.11
CA PHE A 8 -14.85 -5.63 19.15
C PHE A 8 -14.59 -4.98 20.53
N GLY A 9 -13.50 -5.37 21.19
CA GLY A 9 -13.12 -4.85 22.51
C GLY A 9 -13.02 -3.32 22.51
N GLY A 10 -13.68 -2.70 23.50
CA GLY A 10 -13.73 -1.25 23.64
C GLY A 10 -12.34 -0.62 23.75
N LYS A 11 -12.16 0.51 23.07
CA LYS A 11 -10.92 1.28 23.01
C LYS A 11 -10.37 1.53 24.41
N SER A 12 -9.24 0.90 24.73
CA SER A 12 -8.45 1.29 25.89
C SER A 12 -7.80 2.66 25.64
N LEU A 13 -7.69 3.51 26.67
CA LEU A 13 -7.15 4.88 26.58
C LEU A 13 -5.69 4.97 26.08
N ASN A 14 -5.00 3.82 25.92
CA ASN A 14 -3.61 3.69 25.46
C ASN A 14 -3.48 2.92 24.13
N GLU A 15 -4.56 2.73 23.38
CA GLU A 15 -4.45 2.13 22.04
C GLU A 15 -3.82 3.12 21.05
N PRO A 16 -2.82 2.68 20.26
CA PRO A 16 -2.34 3.46 19.13
C PRO A 16 -3.53 3.76 18.21
N ASN A 17 -3.65 5.00 17.75
CA ASN A 17 -4.66 5.37 16.75
C ASN A 17 -4.27 4.81 15.38
N ILE A 18 -4.32 3.48 15.23
CA ILE A 18 -3.95 2.75 14.03
C ILE A 18 -5.13 1.86 13.65
N ASN A 19 -5.73 2.14 12.49
CA ASN A 19 -6.85 1.39 11.97
C ASN A 19 -6.34 0.12 11.28
N PHE A 20 -6.32 -0.99 12.01
CA PHE A 20 -6.01 -2.31 11.44
C PHE A 20 -7.21 -2.83 10.63
N GLY A 21 -7.21 -2.58 9.32
CA GLY A 21 -8.24 -3.05 8.40
C GLY A 21 -7.75 -3.07 6.94
N ARG A 22 -8.45 -3.81 6.07
CA ARG A 22 -8.34 -3.57 4.63
C ARG A 22 -9.04 -2.25 4.34
N TYR A 23 -8.37 -1.34 3.64
CA TYR A 23 -9.02 -0.14 3.14
C TYR A 23 -10.32 -0.53 2.43
N SER A 24 -11.46 -0.09 2.98
CA SER A 24 -12.80 -0.45 2.49
C SER A 24 -13.22 0.60 1.47
N ASP A 25 -13.45 0.16 0.23
CA ASP A 25 -13.76 0.97 -0.95
C ASP A 25 -15.14 1.66 -0.92
N SER A 26 -15.81 1.68 0.24
CA SER A 26 -17.21 2.09 0.37
C SER A 26 -17.44 3.60 0.34
N TYR A 27 -16.39 4.43 0.41
CA TYR A 27 -16.51 5.90 0.36
C TYR A 27 -15.36 6.54 -0.43
N ARG A 28 -15.33 6.33 -1.75
CA ARG A 28 -14.45 7.10 -2.65
C ARG A 28 -15.11 8.41 -3.03
N SER A 29 -14.39 9.52 -2.88
CA SER A 29 -14.87 10.83 -3.33
C SER A 29 -14.97 10.90 -4.87
N GLU A 30 -15.74 11.85 -5.38
CA GLU A 30 -15.78 12.13 -6.83
C GLU A 30 -14.38 12.48 -7.38
N THR A 31 -13.56 13.18 -6.58
CA THR A 31 -12.19 13.53 -6.94
C THR A 31 -11.29 12.31 -7.09
N GLN A 32 -11.43 11.32 -6.19
CA GLN A 32 -10.72 10.05 -6.29
C GLN A 32 -11.17 9.26 -7.53
N GLN A 33 -12.49 9.17 -7.79
CA GLN A 33 -12.99 8.50 -8.99
C GLN A 33 -12.51 9.15 -10.28
N ALA A 34 -12.45 10.49 -10.32
CA ALA A 34 -11.90 11.23 -11.45
C ALA A 34 -10.38 10.98 -11.62
N ALA A 35 -9.63 10.90 -10.52
CA ALA A 35 -8.21 10.54 -10.55
C ALA A 35 -8.00 9.13 -11.09
N PHE A 36 -8.83 8.16 -10.69
CA PHE A 36 -8.77 6.80 -11.24
C PHE A 36 -9.02 6.78 -12.75
N LYS A 37 -10.04 7.47 -13.24
CA LYS A 37 -10.32 7.56 -14.68
C LYS A 37 -9.13 8.17 -15.44
N ARG A 38 -8.58 9.28 -14.94
CA ARG A 38 -7.40 9.92 -15.55
C ARG A 38 -6.18 9.01 -15.56
N SER A 39 -5.99 8.23 -14.49
CA SER A 39 -4.91 7.25 -14.42
C SER A 39 -5.00 6.24 -15.57
N VAL A 40 -6.18 5.67 -15.80
CA VAL A 40 -6.42 4.73 -16.90
C VAL A 40 -6.19 5.40 -18.26
N ASP A 41 -6.77 6.60 -18.47
CA ASP A 41 -6.65 7.33 -19.73
C ASP A 41 -5.18 7.66 -20.08
N GLU A 42 -4.36 8.08 -19.10
CA GLU A 42 -2.94 8.39 -19.35
C GLU A 42 -2.10 7.11 -19.52
N PHE A 43 -2.47 6.01 -18.87
CA PHE A 43 -1.82 4.72 -19.05
C PHE A 43 -2.00 4.20 -20.48
N GLU A 44 -3.22 4.27 -21.01
CA GLU A 44 -3.55 3.86 -22.39
C GLU A 44 -2.82 4.72 -23.44
N LYS A 45 -2.51 5.98 -23.11
CA LYS A 45 -1.71 6.89 -23.96
C LYS A 45 -0.20 6.67 -23.84
N GLY A 46 0.25 5.71 -23.03
CA GLY A 46 1.66 5.42 -22.79
C GLY A 46 2.38 6.48 -21.96
N LYS A 47 1.66 7.27 -21.17
CA LYS A 47 2.23 8.26 -20.24
C LYS A 47 2.25 7.66 -18.84
N TYR A 48 3.18 6.74 -18.61
CA TYR A 48 3.10 5.85 -17.45
C TYR A 48 3.33 6.59 -16.13
N VAL A 49 4.31 7.49 -16.06
CA VAL A 49 4.57 8.27 -14.84
C VAL A 49 3.35 9.09 -14.43
N ALA A 50 2.69 9.77 -15.39
CA ALA A 50 1.47 10.53 -15.14
C ALA A 50 0.30 9.63 -14.71
N ALA A 51 0.18 8.43 -15.31
CA ALA A 51 -0.82 7.45 -14.93
C ALA A 51 -0.66 7.02 -13.46
N TYR A 52 0.57 6.70 -13.04
CA TYR A 52 0.87 6.30 -11.66
C TYR A 52 0.65 7.45 -10.67
N HIS A 53 0.99 8.68 -11.04
CA HIS A 53 0.70 9.85 -10.22
C HIS A 53 -0.81 9.95 -9.92
N HIS A 54 -1.67 9.85 -10.95
CA HIS A 54 -3.12 9.85 -10.76
C HIS A 54 -3.63 8.62 -9.99
N PHE A 55 -3.00 7.47 -10.16
CA PHE A 55 -3.34 6.27 -9.40
C PHE A 55 -3.07 6.45 -7.91
N PHE A 56 -1.93 7.01 -7.52
CA PHE A 56 -1.62 7.26 -6.12
C PHE A 56 -2.51 8.35 -5.52
N GLN A 57 -2.93 9.35 -6.30
CA GLN A 57 -3.97 10.31 -5.87
C GLN A 57 -5.30 9.62 -5.58
N PHE A 58 -5.68 8.62 -6.39
CA PHE A 58 -6.88 7.83 -6.14
C PHE A 58 -6.75 7.00 -4.85
N LEU A 59 -5.59 6.38 -4.61
CA LEU A 59 -5.35 5.55 -3.42
C LEU A 59 -5.20 6.35 -2.13
N LYS A 60 -4.79 7.62 -2.23
CA LYS A 60 -4.54 8.49 -1.09
C LYS A 60 -5.80 8.76 -0.29
N ASP A 61 -5.70 8.51 1.01
CA ASP A 61 -6.62 8.93 2.04
C ASP A 61 -5.90 9.98 2.90
N ASP A 62 -6.36 11.22 2.84
CA ASP A 62 -5.74 12.34 3.56
C ASP A 62 -5.91 12.23 5.08
N ALA A 63 -6.90 11.47 5.57
CA ALA A 63 -7.09 11.27 7.01
C ALA A 63 -6.09 10.27 7.59
N GLU A 64 -5.67 9.29 6.78
CA GLU A 64 -4.78 8.19 7.19
C GLU A 64 -3.31 8.42 6.76
N ASP A 65 -3.02 9.41 5.91
CA ASP A 65 -1.69 9.69 5.35
C ASP A 65 -1.02 8.42 4.77
N ASN A 66 -1.84 7.58 4.13
CA ASN A 66 -1.47 6.22 3.72
C ASN A 66 -0.62 6.16 2.45
N VAL A 67 -0.58 7.23 1.65
CA VAL A 67 0.18 7.28 0.40
C VAL A 67 1.02 8.55 0.33
N LYS A 68 2.32 8.37 0.10
CA LYS A 68 3.27 9.44 -0.19
C LYS A 68 3.95 9.13 -1.50
N PHE A 69 4.09 10.10 -2.37
CA PHE A 69 4.81 9.94 -3.63
C PHE A 69 5.44 11.26 -4.04
N TRP A 70 6.56 11.18 -4.75
CA TRP A 70 7.31 12.32 -5.23
C TRP A 70 8.09 11.94 -6.48
N GLU A 71 8.29 12.91 -7.37
CA GLU A 71 9.12 12.71 -8.56
C GLU A 71 10.57 13.07 -8.25
N ASP A 72 11.49 12.24 -8.75
CA ASP A 72 12.94 12.48 -8.77
C ASP A 72 13.50 12.38 -10.20
N GLU A 73 14.82 12.50 -10.36
CA GLU A 73 15.47 12.43 -11.68
C GLU A 73 15.31 11.08 -12.40
N LYS A 74 14.91 10.02 -11.68
CA LYS A 74 14.77 8.66 -12.20
C LYS A 74 13.32 8.32 -12.49
N GLY A 75 12.36 8.92 -11.78
CA GLY A 75 10.93 8.65 -11.95
C GLY A 75 10.13 8.96 -10.69
N LEU A 76 9.03 8.22 -10.50
CA LEU A 76 8.09 8.42 -9.41
C LEU A 76 8.39 7.46 -8.26
N GLN A 77 8.84 7.99 -7.14
CA GLN A 77 9.03 7.25 -5.89
C GLN A 77 7.74 7.27 -5.08
N PHE A 78 7.46 6.19 -4.34
CA PHE A 78 6.28 6.14 -3.48
C PHE A 78 6.44 5.26 -2.24
N GLU A 79 5.63 5.59 -1.24
CA GLU A 79 5.43 4.87 0.00
C GLU A 79 3.91 4.64 0.19
N LEU A 80 3.51 3.39 0.39
CA LEU A 80 2.13 2.97 0.58
C LEU A 80 1.99 2.18 1.88
N LEU A 81 1.04 2.60 2.71
CA LEU A 81 0.60 1.86 3.89
C LEU A 81 -0.65 1.06 3.54
N GLN A 82 -0.54 -0.27 3.59
CA GLN A 82 -1.64 -1.18 3.33
C GLN A 82 -1.75 -2.23 4.43
N GLY A 83 -2.77 -2.08 5.28
CA GLY A 83 -2.95 -2.94 6.46
C GLY A 83 -1.73 -2.83 7.39
N SER A 84 -1.02 -3.95 7.60
CA SER A 84 0.18 -3.99 8.44
C SER A 84 1.50 -3.88 7.66
N LYS A 85 1.45 -3.55 6.37
CA LYS A 85 2.63 -3.49 5.49
C LYS A 85 2.93 -2.05 5.10
N LYS A 86 4.22 -1.72 5.16
CA LYS A 86 4.80 -0.52 4.59
C LYS A 86 5.52 -0.90 3.31
N ILE A 87 4.98 -0.45 2.19
CA ILE A 87 5.45 -0.73 0.85
C ILE A 87 6.22 0.48 0.34
N PHE A 88 7.39 0.25 -0.23
CA PHE A 88 8.16 1.24 -0.96
C PHE A 88 8.21 0.84 -2.42
N GLY A 89 8.23 1.81 -3.32
CA GLY A 89 8.41 1.49 -4.72
C GLY A 89 8.83 2.67 -5.56
N PHE A 90 9.13 2.32 -6.79
CA PHE A 90 9.61 3.21 -7.84
C PHE A 90 8.89 2.86 -9.14
N ALA A 91 8.48 3.88 -9.88
CA ALA A 91 7.84 3.72 -11.17
C ALA A 91 8.45 4.68 -12.20
N ASP A 92 8.83 4.16 -13.35
CA ASP A 92 9.28 4.93 -14.50
C ASP A 92 8.48 4.54 -15.77
N GLU A 93 8.93 5.01 -16.93
CA GLU A 93 8.29 4.70 -18.20
C GLU A 93 8.46 3.24 -18.66
N GLN A 94 9.25 2.43 -17.96
CA GLN A 94 9.57 1.05 -18.34
C GLN A 94 9.06 0.01 -17.34
N ARG A 95 9.07 0.33 -16.04
CA ARG A 95 8.76 -0.64 -15.00
C ARG A 95 8.22 0.00 -13.72
N VAL A 96 7.61 -0.85 -12.90
CA VAL A 96 7.27 -0.56 -11.51
C VAL A 96 7.97 -1.59 -10.64
N GLU A 97 8.77 -1.12 -9.69
CA GLU A 97 9.47 -1.94 -8.70
C GLU A 97 8.89 -1.65 -7.32
N VAL A 98 8.64 -2.71 -6.54
CA VAL A 98 7.99 -2.62 -5.24
C VAL A 98 8.67 -3.54 -4.25
N GLU A 99 8.95 -3.02 -3.06
CA GLU A 99 9.56 -3.76 -1.96
C GLU A 99 8.75 -3.56 -0.67
N THR A 100 8.65 -4.61 0.14
CA THR A 100 8.16 -4.52 1.51
C THR A 100 8.98 -5.44 2.41
N LYS A 101 9.25 -4.99 3.63
CA LYS A 101 9.84 -5.85 4.65
C LYS A 101 8.78 -6.81 5.19
N VAL A 102 9.04 -8.11 5.07
CA VAL A 102 8.08 -9.16 5.46
C VAL A 102 8.45 -9.87 6.75
N ALA A 103 9.74 -9.87 7.12
CA ALA A 103 10.25 -10.49 8.32
C ALA A 103 11.55 -9.81 8.78
N ILE A 104 11.85 -9.92 10.07
CA ILE A 104 13.13 -9.55 10.67
C ILE A 104 13.73 -10.86 11.21
N ALA A 105 15.00 -11.11 10.93
CA ALA A 105 15.72 -12.29 11.42
C ALA A 105 17.12 -11.87 11.85
N GLU A 106 17.57 -12.38 13.01
CA GLU A 106 18.94 -12.17 13.50
C GLU A 106 19.93 -13.10 12.79
N THR A 107 19.48 -14.31 12.43
CA THR A 107 20.25 -15.30 11.66
C THR A 107 19.40 -15.88 10.53
N LEU A 108 20.02 -16.06 9.35
CA LEU A 108 19.37 -16.64 8.17
C LEU A 108 19.57 -18.16 8.15
N GLU A 109 18.89 -18.87 9.03
CA GLU A 109 18.96 -20.33 9.04
C GLU A 109 18.30 -20.94 7.80
N VAL A 110 18.84 -22.09 7.35
CA VAL A 110 18.44 -22.75 6.11
C VAL A 110 16.94 -23.06 6.08
N ASP A 111 16.37 -23.52 7.19
CA ASP A 111 14.94 -23.85 7.25
C ASP A 111 14.04 -22.62 7.27
N PHE A 112 14.51 -21.49 7.80
CA PHE A 112 13.82 -20.20 7.69
C PHE A 112 13.79 -19.73 6.23
N MET A 113 14.92 -19.81 5.54
CA MET A 113 15.03 -19.44 4.11
C MET A 113 14.15 -20.33 3.23
N LYS A 114 14.11 -21.65 3.47
CA LYS A 114 13.19 -22.57 2.76
C LYS A 114 11.73 -22.15 2.91
N ARG A 115 11.30 -21.86 4.14
CA ARG A 115 9.92 -21.41 4.43
C ARG A 115 9.58 -20.09 3.75
N LEU A 116 10.53 -19.16 3.64
CA LEU A 116 10.36 -17.92 2.90
C LEU A 116 10.15 -18.20 1.40
N MET A 117 10.99 -19.04 0.80
CA MET A 117 10.87 -19.40 -0.62
C MET A 117 9.54 -20.11 -0.93
N GLU A 118 9.13 -21.07 -0.10
CA GLU A 118 7.86 -21.79 -0.29
C GLU A 118 6.63 -20.88 -0.23
N LYS A 119 6.67 -19.85 0.63
CA LYS A 119 5.57 -18.89 0.77
C LYS A 119 5.55 -17.80 -0.29
N ILE A 120 6.70 -17.45 -0.88
CA ILE A 120 6.79 -16.45 -1.94
C ILE A 120 6.33 -17.03 -3.29
N ILE A 121 6.45 -18.34 -3.49
CA ILE A 121 6.11 -19.03 -4.76
C ILE A 121 4.61 -19.40 -4.86
N ARG A 122 3.82 -19.23 -3.79
CA ARG A 122 2.36 -19.49 -3.77
C ARG A 122 1.56 -18.19 -3.84
#